data_AF-A0A8S3BHK0-F1
#
_entry.id   AF-A0A8S3BHK0-F1
#
_cell.length_a   1.000
_cell.length_b   1.000
_cell.length_c   1.000
_cell.angle_alpha   90.00
_cell.angle_beta   90.00
_cell.angle_gamma   90.00
#
_symmetry.space_group_name_H-M   'P 1'
#
loop_
_entity.id
_entity.type
_entity.pdbx_description
1 polymer ?
#
loop_
_entity_poly.entity_id
_entity_poly.type
_entity_poly.pdbx_seq_one_letter_code
_entity_poly.pdbx_strand_id
1 'polypeptide(L)'
;MLSFKSDHPRHAFANIIRTALFRAFRYSSTLQEFNHERQYIQLILLYNDYPVRYIRHHFRNFFSHLSIGATYFAHIIQDEHEYLQLRHQVLAKVTPGEHARASRIASQIDQNKPLTTTDSL
;
A
#
# COMPACT_ATOMS: atom_id res chain seq x y z
N MET A 1 11.35 -32.58 0.74
CA MET A 1 10.47 -31.41 0.95
C MET A 1 11.39 -30.21 1.13
N LEU A 2 11.65 -29.45 0.06
CA LEU A 2 12.61 -28.34 0.10
C LEU A 2 11.91 -27.14 0.76
N SER A 3 12.22 -26.85 2.02
CA SER A 3 11.85 -25.57 2.63
C SER A 3 12.55 -24.47 1.83
N PHE A 4 11.78 -23.68 1.09
CA PHE A 4 12.24 -22.40 0.56
C PHE A 4 12.50 -21.48 1.75
N LYS A 5 13.64 -21.65 2.43
CA LYS A 5 14.23 -20.61 3.26
C LYS A 5 14.71 -19.53 2.29
N SER A 6 13.77 -18.67 1.91
CA SER A 6 14.07 -17.42 1.26
C SER A 6 14.95 -16.62 2.22
N ASP A 7 16.26 -16.67 1.96
CA ASP A 7 17.32 -16.01 2.73
C ASP A 7 17.35 -14.50 2.40
N HIS A 8 16.18 -13.88 2.25
CA HIS A 8 16.12 -12.45 1.99
C HIS A 8 16.33 -11.68 3.31
N PRO A 9 17.08 -10.56 3.27
CA PRO A 9 17.31 -9.76 4.46
C PRO A 9 15.99 -9.29 5.06
N ARG A 10 15.86 -9.33 6.40
CA ARG A 10 14.67 -8.88 7.16
C ARG A 10 14.10 -7.53 6.72
N HIS A 11 14.94 -6.67 6.15
CA HIS A 11 14.57 -5.36 5.60
C HIS A 11 13.73 -5.43 4.32
N ALA A 12 13.96 -6.41 3.43
CA ALA A 12 13.14 -6.59 2.24
C ALA A 12 11.69 -6.91 2.62
N PHE A 13 11.50 -7.70 3.69
CA PHE A 13 10.20 -8.16 4.16
C PHE A 13 9.35 -7.08 4.85
N ALA A 14 9.96 -6.14 5.56
CA ALA A 14 9.25 -5.02 6.20
C ALA A 14 8.51 -4.15 5.17
N ASN A 15 9.12 -3.96 4.00
CA ASN A 15 8.53 -3.21 2.91
C ASN A 15 7.37 -3.96 2.25
N ILE A 16 7.37 -5.29 2.24
CA ILE A 16 6.32 -6.11 1.61
C ILE A 16 4.98 -5.91 2.33
N ILE A 17 4.95 -6.00 3.67
CA ILE A 17 3.71 -5.83 4.44
C ILE A 17 3.15 -4.43 4.25
N ARG A 18 4.00 -3.40 4.38
CA ARG A 18 3.59 -1.99 4.19
C ARG A 18 3.07 -1.74 2.77
N THR A 19 3.74 -2.28 1.76
CA THR A 19 3.35 -2.11 0.36
C THR A 19 2.03 -2.83 0.06
N ALA A 20 1.84 -4.05 0.58
CA ALA A 20 0.59 -4.79 0.43
C ALA A 20 -0.58 -4.04 1.05
N LEU A 21 -0.41 -3.49 2.26
CA LEU A 21 -1.46 -2.69 2.92
C LEU A 21 -1.77 -1.40 2.16
N PHE A 22 -0.76 -0.69 1.64
CA PHE A 22 -1.00 0.47 0.79
C PHE A 22 -1.76 0.13 -0.50
N ARG A 23 -1.44 -1.01 -1.12
CA ARG A 23 -2.15 -1.50 -2.31
C ARG A 23 -3.60 -1.82 -1.98
N ALA A 24 -3.87 -2.48 -0.85
CA ALA A 24 -5.23 -2.75 -0.39
C ALA A 24 -6.05 -1.45 -0.30
N PHE A 25 -5.54 -0.40 0.35
CA PHE A 25 -6.23 0.90 0.40
C PHE A 25 -6.47 1.53 -0.98
N ARG A 26 -5.54 1.38 -1.93
CA ARG A 26 -5.68 1.97 -3.26
C ARG A 26 -6.73 1.25 -4.11
N TYR A 27 -6.71 -0.08 -4.09
CA TYR A 27 -7.54 -0.91 -4.97
C TYR A 27 -8.92 -1.23 -4.41
N SER A 28 -9.07 -1.29 -3.08
CA SER A 28 -10.37 -1.47 -2.45
C SER A 28 -11.16 -0.17 -2.51
N SER A 29 -12.33 -0.21 -3.14
CA SER A 29 -13.23 0.94 -3.25
C SER A 29 -14.20 1.00 -2.08
N THR A 30 -14.48 -0.14 -1.45
CA THR A 30 -15.34 -0.26 -0.27
C THR A 30 -14.56 -0.76 0.95
N LEU A 31 -15.09 -0.50 2.14
CA LEU A 31 -14.52 -1.02 3.38
C LEU A 31 -14.54 -2.56 3.42
N GLN A 32 -15.58 -3.18 2.89
CA GLN A 32 -15.70 -4.65 2.84
C GLN A 32 -14.57 -5.27 2.02
N GLU A 33 -14.29 -4.73 0.84
CA GLU A 33 -13.19 -5.16 -0.01
C GLU A 33 -11.84 -4.99 0.71
N PHE A 34 -11.65 -3.85 1.38
CA PHE A 34 -10.43 -3.60 2.14
C PHE A 34 -10.25 -4.60 3.28
N ASN A 35 -11.30 -4.87 4.03
CA ASN A 35 -11.27 -5.82 5.14
C ASN A 35 -10.95 -7.24 4.66
N HIS A 36 -11.49 -7.65 3.52
CA HIS A 36 -11.20 -8.94 2.91
C HIS A 36 -9.72 -9.02 2.46
N GLU A 37 -9.23 -8.01 1.75
CA GLU A 37 -7.84 -7.96 1.30
C GLU A 37 -6.87 -7.94 2.49
N ARG A 38 -7.18 -7.17 3.54
CA ARG A 38 -6.42 -7.14 4.79
C ARG A 38 -6.32 -8.52 5.44
N GLN A 39 -7.43 -9.25 5.51
CA GLN A 39 -7.46 -10.63 6.04
C GLN A 39 -6.65 -11.57 5.17
N TYR A 40 -6.77 -11.46 3.85
CA TYR A 40 -6.02 -12.26 2.89
C TYR A 40 -4.50 -12.05 3.04
N ILE A 41 -4.04 -10.80 3.18
CA ILE A 41 -2.64 -10.47 3.45
C ILE A 41 -2.17 -11.12 4.76
N GLN A 42 -2.97 -11.07 5.83
CA GLN A 42 -2.62 -11.71 7.11
C GLN A 42 -2.47 -13.23 6.95
N LEU A 43 -3.40 -13.88 6.23
CA LEU A 43 -3.36 -15.32 5.98
C LEU A 43 -2.13 -15.72 5.17
N ILE A 44 -1.79 -14.97 4.11
CA ILE A 44 -0.58 -15.22 3.31
C ILE A 44 0.67 -15.12 4.19
N LEU A 45 0.78 -14.10 5.04
CA LEU A 45 1.95 -13.94 5.90
C LEU A 45 2.06 -15.11 6.90
N LEU A 46 0.94 -15.54 7.49
CA LEU A 46 0.92 -16.71 8.36
C LEU A 46 1.30 -17.99 7.62
N TYR A 47 0.79 -18.16 6.38
CA TYR A 47 1.11 -19.29 5.52
C TYR A 47 2.60 -19.37 5.16
N ASN A 48 3.27 -18.22 5.03
CA ASN A 48 4.70 -18.12 4.80
C ASN A 48 5.53 -18.14 6.10
N ASP A 49 4.99 -18.69 7.19
CA ASP A 49 5.64 -18.83 8.50
C ASP A 49 6.14 -17.52 9.13
N TYR A 50 5.53 -16.38 8.80
CA TYR A 50 5.87 -15.12 9.45
C TYR A 50 5.43 -15.15 10.92
N PRO A 51 6.29 -14.74 11.87
CA PRO A 51 5.90 -14.71 13.28
C PRO A 51 4.71 -13.79 13.51
N VAL A 52 3.69 -14.26 14.23
CA VAL A 52 2.48 -13.47 14.58
C VAL A 52 2.85 -12.12 15.20
N ARG A 53 3.87 -12.10 16.06
CA ARG A 53 4.39 -10.86 16.69
C ARG A 53 4.93 -9.86 15.67
N TYR A 54 5.59 -10.35 14.62
CA TYR A 54 6.14 -9.55 13.53
C TYR A 54 5.01 -8.96 12.68
N ILE A 55 4.05 -9.79 12.24
CA ILE A 55 2.86 -9.34 11.50
C ILE A 55 2.14 -8.25 12.31
N ARG A 56 1.90 -8.50 13.61
CA ARG A 56 1.27 -7.55 14.52
C ARG A 56 2.00 -6.22 14.61
N HIS A 57 3.33 -6.26 14.75
CA HIS A 57 4.15 -5.06 14.82
C HIS A 57 4.00 -4.22 13.54
N HIS A 58 4.10 -4.85 12.36
CA HIS A 58 4.02 -4.13 11.10
C HIS A 58 2.63 -3.57 10.79
N PHE A 59 1.56 -4.32 11.08
CA PHE A 59 0.19 -3.82 10.93
C PHE A 59 -0.07 -2.64 11.88
N ARG A 60 0.30 -2.75 13.16
CA ARG A 60 0.15 -1.66 14.13
C ARG A 60 0.92 -0.42 13.70
N ASN A 61 2.19 -0.58 13.32
CA ASN A 61 2.99 0.54 12.85
C ASN A 61 2.33 1.19 11.62
N PHE A 62 1.88 0.41 10.65
CA PHE A 62 1.21 0.95 9.46
C PHE A 62 0.01 1.84 9.83
N PHE A 63 -0.92 1.32 10.65
CA PHE A 63 -2.11 2.06 11.05
C PHE A 63 -1.83 3.25 11.98
N SER A 64 -0.81 3.16 12.84
CA SER A 64 -0.38 4.30 13.66
C SER A 64 0.11 5.48 12.82
N HIS A 65 0.75 5.23 11.67
CA HIS A 65 1.13 6.30 10.72
C HIS A 65 -0.06 6.94 9.99
N LEU A 66 -1.23 6.31 10.05
CA LEU A 66 -2.48 6.82 9.50
C LEU A 66 -3.36 7.47 10.59
N SER A 67 -2.85 7.61 11.81
CA SER A 67 -3.60 8.14 12.97
C SER A 67 -4.83 7.32 13.36
N ILE A 68 -4.94 6.09 12.87
CA ILE A 68 -5.97 5.15 13.30
C ILE A 68 -5.52 4.60 14.66
N GLY A 69 -6.39 4.69 15.67
CA GLY A 69 -6.10 4.23 17.02
C GLY A 69 -5.54 2.81 17.00
N ALA A 70 -4.25 2.65 17.35
CA ALA A 70 -3.53 1.38 17.31
C ALA A 70 -3.99 0.35 18.37
N THR A 71 -5.18 0.54 18.90
CA THR A 71 -5.84 -0.30 19.89
C THR A 71 -6.45 -1.51 19.21
N TYR A 72 -5.81 -2.65 19.48
CA TYR A 72 -6.11 -4.01 19.03
C TYR A 72 -5.65 -4.39 17.62
N PHE A 73 -4.95 -5.52 17.59
CA PHE A 73 -4.46 -6.28 16.43
C PHE A 73 -5.56 -6.61 15.40
N ALA A 74 -6.82 -6.43 15.78
CA ALA A 74 -8.02 -6.70 15.01
C ALA A 74 -8.78 -5.41 14.64
N HIS A 75 -8.10 -4.29 14.39
CA HIS A 75 -8.74 -3.08 13.86
C HIS A 75 -9.32 -3.39 12.47
N ILE A 76 -10.53 -3.92 12.48
CA ILE A 76 -11.49 -3.87 11.40
C ILE A 76 -11.90 -2.41 11.43
N ILE A 77 -11.60 -1.66 10.38
CA ILE A 77 -12.27 -0.38 10.21
C ILE A 77 -13.75 -0.76 10.07
N GLN A 78 -14.59 -0.26 10.97
CA GLN A 78 -16.01 -0.61 11.01
C GLN A 78 -16.89 0.46 10.37
N ASP A 79 -16.38 1.69 10.32
CA ASP A 79 -17.05 2.83 9.74
C ASP A 79 -16.56 3.06 8.30
N GLU A 80 -17.48 2.94 7.33
CA GLU A 80 -17.21 3.21 5.92
C GLU A 80 -16.76 4.66 5.69
N HIS A 81 -17.30 5.62 6.44
CA HIS A 81 -16.95 7.02 6.30
C HIS A 81 -15.50 7.27 6.75
N GLU A 82 -15.10 6.69 7.89
CA GLU A 82 -13.71 6.71 8.36
C GLU A 82 -12.77 6.09 7.33
N TYR A 83 -13.14 4.93 6.77
CA TYR A 83 -12.39 4.26 5.72
C TYR A 83 -12.18 5.14 4.49
N LEU A 84 -13.24 5.78 3.99
CA LEU A 84 -13.16 6.65 2.81
C LEU A 84 -12.25 7.85 3.07
N GLN A 85 -12.32 8.47 4.25
CA GLN A 85 -11.41 9.56 4.62
C GLN A 85 -9.94 9.11 4.61
N LEU A 86 -9.64 7.96 5.21
CA LEU A 86 -8.31 7.40 5.22
C LEU A 86 -7.82 7.04 3.80
N ARG A 87 -8.70 6.47 2.99
CA ARG A 87 -8.43 6.16 1.59
C ARG A 87 -8.08 7.41 0.79
N HIS A 88 -8.82 8.51 0.97
CA HIS A 88 -8.51 9.79 0.35
C HIS A 88 -7.13 10.30 0.78
N GLN A 89 -6.78 10.22 2.07
CA GLN A 89 -5.44 10.60 2.56
C GLN A 89 -4.32 9.74 1.95
N VAL A 90 -4.56 8.44 1.79
CA VAL A 90 -3.60 7.50 1.19
C VAL A 90 -3.42 7.77 -0.31
N LEU A 91 -4.50 8.05 -1.02
CA LEU A 91 -4.48 8.36 -2.46
C LEU A 91 -3.85 9.71 -2.76
N ALA A 92 -4.02 10.69 -1.87
CA ALA A 92 -3.38 12.00 -1.99
C ALA A 92 -1.84 11.92 -1.87
N LYS A 93 -1.30 10.85 -1.28
CA LYS A 93 0.15 10.62 -1.21
C LYS A 93 0.63 10.01 -2.53
N VAL A 94 1.41 10.81 -3.29
CA VAL A 94 2.15 10.36 -4.47
C VAL A 94 3.14 9.28 -4.04
N THR A 95 3.04 8.10 -4.65
CA THR A 95 3.96 7.00 -4.35
C THR A 95 5.32 7.27 -4.99
N PRO A 96 6.42 6.72 -4.42
CA PRO A 96 7.73 6.78 -5.06
C PRO A 96 7.73 6.24 -6.50
N GLY A 97 6.86 5.26 -6.81
CA GLY A 97 6.71 4.72 -8.16
C GLY A 97 5.94 5.62 -9.13
N GLU A 98 4.97 6.39 -8.64
CA GLU A 98 4.30 7.44 -9.43
C GLU A 98 5.23 8.63 -9.63
N HIS A 99 5.99 9.03 -8.60
CA HIS A 99 7.02 10.06 -8.73
C HIS A 99 8.11 9.63 -9.71
N ALA A 100 8.65 8.41 -9.59
CA ALA A 100 9.63 7.88 -10.53
C ALA A 100 9.09 7.78 -11.96
N ARG A 101 7.82 7.43 -12.14
CA ARG A 101 7.16 7.46 -13.46
C ARG A 101 7.00 8.89 -13.98
N ALA A 102 6.53 9.82 -13.15
CA ALA A 102 6.38 11.23 -13.50
C ALA A 102 7.74 11.86 -13.86
N SER A 103 8.80 11.56 -13.11
CA SER A 103 10.16 12.00 -13.41
C SER A 103 10.68 11.40 -14.73
N ARG A 104 10.39 10.13 -15.03
CA ARG A 104 10.75 9.53 -16.33
C ARG A 104 10.01 10.20 -17.48
N ILE A 105 8.71 10.44 -17.34
CA ILE A 105 7.90 11.14 -18.34
C ILE A 105 8.43 12.57 -18.52
N ALA A 106 8.70 13.29 -17.42
CA ALA A 106 9.26 14.64 -17.46
C ALA A 106 10.65 14.69 -18.12
N SER A 107 11.49 13.66 -17.93
CA SER A 107 12.80 13.56 -18.61
C SER A 107 12.71 13.21 -20.10
N GLN A 108 11.56 12.69 -20.55
CA GLN A 108 11.28 12.36 -21.95
C GLN A 108 10.59 13.51 -22.70
N ILE A 109 10.00 14.47 -21.98
CA ILE A 109 9.43 15.69 -22.56
C ILE A 109 10.61 16.64 -22.83
N ASP A 110 10.99 16.74 -24.10
CA ASP A 110 11.99 17.70 -24.57
C ASP A 110 11.49 19.13 -24.31
N GLN A 111 12.17 19.86 -23.41
CA GLN A 111 11.78 21.22 -23.01
C GLN A 111 11.85 22.25 -24.16
N ASN A 112 12.43 21.87 -25.31
CA ASN A 112 12.62 22.73 -26.47
C ASN A 112 11.64 22.45 -27.62
N LYS A 113 10.68 21.54 -27.47
CA LYS A 113 9.68 21.29 -28.52
C LYS A 113 8.36 22.00 -28.16
N PRO A 114 7.95 23.05 -28.89
CA PRO A 114 6.71 23.76 -28.59
C PRO A 114 5.53 22.78 -28.72
N LEU A 115 4.57 22.89 -27.79
CA LEU A 115 3.26 22.28 -27.93
C LEU A 115 2.67 22.79 -29.24
N THR A 116 2.63 21.93 -30.26
CA THR A 116 1.90 22.21 -31.49
C THR A 116 0.43 22.31 -31.12
N THR A 117 -0.02 23.56 -31.02
CA THR A 117 -1.41 23.96 -31.00
C THR A 117 -2.14 23.35 -32.20
N THR A 118 -3.43 23.08 -31.99
CA THR A 118 -4.50 22.83 -32.97
C THR A 118 -4.46 21.50 -33.73
N ASP A 119 -5.27 20.56 -33.27
CA ASP A 119 -6.23 19.91 -34.16
C ASP A 119 -7.63 20.43 -33.79
N SER A 120 -8.01 21.51 -34.48
CA SER A 120 -9.40 21.91 -34.63
C SER A 120 -9.80 21.59 -36.07
N LEU A 121 -10.61 20.54 -36.23
CA LEU A 121 -11.82 20.42 -37.06
C LEU A 121 -12.14 18.94 -37.32
#